data_AF-K1S783-F1
#
_entry.id   AF-K1S783-F1
#
_cell.length_a   1.000
_cell.length_b   1.000
_cell.length_c   1.000
_cell.angle_alpha   90.00
_cell.angle_beta   90.00
_cell.angle_gamma   90.00
#
_symmetry.space_group_name_H-M   'P 1'
#
loop_
_entity.id
_entity.type
_entity.pdbx_description
1 polymer ?
#
loop_
_entity_poly.entity_id
_entity_poly.type
_entity_poly.pdbx_seq_one_letter_code
_entity_poly.pdbx_strand_id
1 'polypeptide(L)'
;MPIPMVADCSDYETFISGKYIPGIMGTLFSLVDKLVSSLSATVVGVAVSFIGLDSLPTQYDPYTPGMNVVVIVLFCVIPMIAWTATLLAMKNYSLTGEKMKEIQAVNACRRDAVAGGMSLEDAMQKWQTLDQLPGPVPRQTNFACFLLL
;
A
#
# COMPACT_ATOMS: atom_id res chain seq x y z
N MET A 1 -0.13 -6.55 -6.53
CA MET A 1 0.91 -5.51 -6.33
C MET A 1 0.21 -4.15 -6.15
N PRO A 2 0.29 -3.50 -4.98
CA PRO A 2 -0.30 -2.18 -4.76
C PRO A 2 0.62 -1.08 -5.34
N ILE A 3 0.79 -1.08 -6.66
CA ILE A 3 1.62 -0.11 -7.40
C ILE A 3 1.17 1.34 -7.17
N PRO A 4 -0.13 1.69 -7.29
CA PRO A 4 -0.54 3.08 -7.14
C PRO A 4 -0.35 3.58 -5.72
N MET A 5 -0.61 2.73 -4.71
CA MET A 5 -0.51 3.12 -3.30
C MET A 5 0.95 3.42 -2.88
N VAL A 6 1.92 2.65 -3.39
CA VAL A 6 3.34 2.90 -3.12
C VAL A 6 3.80 4.21 -3.77
N ALA A 7 3.31 4.52 -4.98
CA ALA A 7 3.59 5.78 -5.65
C ALA A 7 2.98 6.97 -4.88
N ASP A 8 1.72 6.86 -4.44
CA ASP A 8 1.03 7.92 -3.70
C ASP A 8 1.74 8.25 -2.37
N CYS A 9 2.16 7.23 -1.61
CA CYS A 9 2.92 7.42 -0.39
C CYS A 9 4.31 8.05 -0.64
N SER A 10 4.95 7.69 -1.77
CA SER A 10 6.25 8.24 -2.14
C SER A 10 6.15 9.72 -2.54
N ASP A 11 5.07 10.10 -3.24
CA ASP A 11 4.76 11.49 -3.58
C ASP A 11 4.43 12.31 -2.33
N TYR A 12 3.73 11.73 -1.36
CA TYR A 12 3.45 12.34 -0.07
C TYR A 12 4.73 12.63 0.74
N GLU A 13 5.63 11.66 0.83
CA GLU A 13 6.94 11.86 1.48
C GLU A 13 7.76 12.94 0.79
N THR A 14 7.68 13.02 -0.54
CA THR A 14 8.34 14.08 -1.33
C THR A 14 7.72 15.44 -1.06
N PHE A 15 6.42 15.51 -0.82
CA PHE A 15 5.73 16.76 -0.50
C PHE A 15 6.16 17.34 0.86
N ILE A 16 6.38 16.48 1.87
CA ILE A 16 6.80 16.88 3.22
C ILE A 16 8.31 17.11 3.32
N SER A 17 9.10 16.17 2.80
CA SER A 17 10.55 16.13 3.03
C SER A 17 11.38 16.71 1.87
N GLY A 18 10.77 16.91 0.69
CA GLY A 18 11.47 17.28 -0.54
C GLY A 18 12.33 16.17 -1.14
N LYS A 19 12.39 14.99 -0.51
CA LYS A 19 13.22 13.85 -0.95
C LYS A 19 12.34 12.75 -1.52
N TYR A 20 12.59 12.38 -2.76
CA TYR A 20 11.89 11.29 -3.43
C TYR A 20 12.53 9.94 -3.07
N ILE A 21 11.86 9.15 -2.23
CA ILE A 21 12.38 7.86 -1.72
C ILE A 21 11.37 6.71 -1.95
N PRO A 22 11.11 6.31 -3.21
CA PRO A 22 10.19 5.22 -3.53
C PRO A 22 10.73 3.83 -3.14
N GLY A 23 12.07 3.70 -3.08
CA GLY A 23 12.73 2.43 -2.78
C GLY A 23 12.43 1.90 -1.38
N ILE A 24 12.35 2.78 -0.38
CA ILE A 24 12.08 2.39 1.02
C ILE A 24 10.64 1.88 1.17
N MET A 25 9.67 2.52 0.49
CA MET A 25 8.28 2.06 0.53
C MET A 25 8.12 0.67 -0.13
N GLY A 26 8.85 0.41 -1.21
CA GLY A 26 8.86 -0.89 -1.88
C GLY A 26 9.53 -2.01 -1.07
N THR A 27 10.63 -1.73 -0.37
CA THR A 27 11.32 -2.72 0.47
C THR A 27 10.51 -3.06 1.72
N LEU A 28 9.84 -2.10 2.34
CA LEU A 28 8.93 -2.33 3.46
C LEU A 28 7.76 -3.24 3.05
N PHE A 29 7.12 -2.96 1.91
CA PHE A 29 6.04 -3.81 1.41
C PHE A 29 6.54 -5.25 1.14
N SER A 30 7.70 -5.38 0.49
CA SER A 30 8.29 -6.69 0.19
C SER A 30 8.72 -7.46 1.45
N LEU A 31 9.17 -6.76 2.49
CA LEU A 31 9.52 -7.36 3.78
C LEU A 31 8.28 -7.93 4.45
N VAL A 32 7.20 -7.14 4.53
CA VAL A 32 5.93 -7.57 5.13
C VAL A 32 5.34 -8.75 4.34
N ASP A 33 5.33 -8.68 3.01
CA ASP A 33 4.84 -9.74 2.14
C ASP A 33 5.58 -11.07 2.36
N LYS A 34 6.92 -11.00 2.42
CA LYS A 34 7.76 -12.19 2.66
C LYS A 34 7.63 -12.72 4.08
N LEU A 35 7.46 -11.86 5.08
CA LEU A 35 7.26 -12.27 6.48
C LEU A 35 5.92 -12.98 6.65
N VAL A 36 4.84 -12.41 6.10
CA VAL A 36 3.51 -13.03 6.14
C VAL A 36 3.51 -14.36 5.38
N SER A 37 4.15 -14.39 4.21
CA SER A 37 4.27 -15.60 3.40
C SER A 37 5.06 -16.70 4.12
N SER A 38 6.17 -16.37 4.79
CA SER A 38 6.99 -17.35 5.52
C SER A 38 6.32 -17.87 6.80
N LEU A 39 5.49 -17.04 7.45
CA LEU A 39 4.77 -17.42 8.66
C LEU A 39 3.47 -18.22 8.38
N SER A 40 2.94 -18.16 7.16
CA SER A 40 1.68 -18.79 6.77
C SER A 40 1.63 -20.29 7.08
N ALA A 41 2.70 -21.03 6.77
CA ALA A 41 2.79 -22.47 7.03
C ALA A 41 2.76 -22.81 8.53
N THR A 42 3.38 -21.98 9.38
CA THR A 42 3.36 -22.16 10.83
C THR A 42 1.97 -21.91 11.42
N VAL A 43 1.27 -20.87 10.94
CA VAL A 43 -0.11 -20.57 11.38
C VAL A 43 -1.07 -21.68 11.01
N VAL A 44 -0.96 -22.22 9.79
CA VAL A 44 -1.74 -23.37 9.33
C VAL A 44 -1.44 -24.61 10.18
N GLY A 45 -0.15 -24.88 10.44
CA GLY A 45 0.28 -26.01 11.28
C GLY A 45 -0.31 -25.95 12.68
N VAL A 46 -0.23 -24.81 13.35
CA VAL A 46 -0.82 -24.61 14.68
C VAL A 46 -2.33 -24.83 14.66
N ALA A 47 -3.04 -24.31 13.66
CA ALA A 47 -4.50 -24.47 13.55
C ALA A 47 -4.93 -25.93 13.34
N VAL A 48 -4.16 -26.70 12.57
CA VAL A 48 -4.39 -28.13 12.32
C VAL A 48 -4.05 -28.97 13.56
N SER A 49 -2.98 -28.63 14.28
CA SER A 49 -2.60 -29.31 15.53
C SER A 49 -3.66 -29.18 16.63
N PHE A 50 -4.42 -28.08 16.68
CA PHE A 50 -5.53 -27.92 17.64
C PHE A 50 -6.69 -28.93 17.44
N ILE A 51 -6.75 -29.61 16.30
CA ILE A 51 -7.78 -30.63 15.98
C ILE A 51 -7.25 -32.06 16.15
N GLY A 52 -6.01 -32.21 16.63
CA GLY A 52 -5.42 -33.51 16.92
C GLY A 52 -4.89 -34.25 15.69
N LEU A 53 -4.60 -33.51 14.60
CA LEU A 53 -3.86 -34.03 13.46
C LEU A 53 -2.36 -33.75 13.67
N ASP A 54 -1.54 -34.81 13.71
CA ASP A 54 -0.08 -34.72 13.86
C ASP A 54 0.64 -34.21 12.60
N SER A 55 -0.05 -34.23 11.45
CA SER A 55 0.50 -33.79 10.16
C SER A 55 -0.41 -32.80 9.44
N LEU A 56 0.20 -31.94 8.64
CA LEU A 56 -0.52 -31.09 7.71
C LEU A 56 -1.29 -31.97 6.71
N PRO A 57 -2.62 -31.87 6.61
CA PRO A 57 -3.39 -32.66 5.67
C PRO A 57 -2.96 -32.33 4.25
N THR A 58 -2.56 -33.36 3.50
CA THR A 58 -2.19 -33.23 2.09
C THR A 58 -3.41 -33.49 1.20
N GLN A 59 -3.33 -33.12 -0.08
CA GLN A 59 -4.41 -33.35 -1.05
C GLN A 59 -4.78 -34.84 -1.23
N TYR A 60 -3.95 -35.75 -0.72
CA TYR A 60 -4.08 -37.19 -0.88
C TYR A 60 -4.67 -37.89 0.34
N ASP A 61 -4.87 -37.17 1.46
CA ASP A 61 -5.41 -37.74 2.69
C ASP A 61 -6.95 -37.81 2.66
N PRO A 62 -7.57 -38.91 3.14
CA PRO A 62 -9.02 -39.01 3.21
C PRO A 62 -9.65 -37.89 4.04
N TYR A 63 -10.83 -37.42 3.63
CA TYR A 63 -11.54 -36.36 4.34
C TYR A 63 -11.95 -36.81 5.75
N THR A 64 -11.18 -36.39 6.76
CA THR A 64 -11.50 -36.65 8.16
C THR A 64 -12.55 -35.66 8.67
N PRO A 65 -13.56 -36.09 9.46
CA PRO A 65 -14.51 -35.19 10.09
C PRO A 65 -13.78 -34.17 11.00
N GLY A 66 -13.95 -32.87 10.72
CA GLY A 66 -13.26 -31.76 11.40
C GLY A 66 -12.42 -30.87 10.47
N MET A 67 -11.95 -31.41 9.34
CA MET A 67 -11.13 -30.67 8.37
C MET A 67 -11.90 -29.52 7.68
N ASN A 68 -13.20 -29.71 7.47
CA ASN A 68 -14.12 -28.69 6.98
C ASN A 68 -14.17 -27.44 7.86
N VAL A 69 -14.14 -27.59 9.19
CA VAL A 69 -14.17 -26.45 10.12
C VAL A 69 -12.86 -25.65 10.06
N VAL A 70 -11.71 -26.34 9.94
CA VAL A 70 -10.40 -25.68 9.77
C VAL A 70 -10.38 -24.80 8.55
N VAL A 71 -10.78 -25.36 7.40
CA VAL A 71 -10.73 -24.65 6.12
C VAL A 71 -11.64 -23.43 6.18
N ILE A 72 -12.86 -23.56 6.70
CA ILE A 72 -13.80 -22.44 6.86
C ILE A 72 -13.20 -21.34 7.76
N VAL A 73 -12.60 -21.71 8.90
CA VAL A 73 -12.01 -20.71 9.80
C VAL A 73 -10.79 -20.03 9.18
N LEU A 74 -9.87 -20.80 8.59
CA LEU A 74 -8.62 -20.28 8.03
C LEU A 74 -8.84 -19.42 6.79
N PHE A 75 -9.73 -19.84 5.89
CA PHE A 75 -9.96 -19.15 4.61
C PHE A 75 -11.11 -18.14 4.64
N CYS A 76 -12.10 -18.28 5.53
CA CYS A 76 -13.22 -17.34 5.57
C CYS A 76 -13.15 -16.41 6.78
N VAL A 77 -12.95 -16.92 7.99
CA VAL A 77 -13.04 -16.08 9.20
C VAL A 77 -11.83 -15.15 9.33
N ILE A 78 -10.61 -15.68 9.17
CA ILE A 78 -9.38 -14.87 9.29
C ILE A 78 -9.33 -13.76 8.24
N PRO A 79 -9.58 -14.01 6.94
CA PRO A 79 -9.60 -12.94 5.93
C PRO A 79 -10.73 -11.92 6.15
N MET A 80 -11.90 -12.34 6.62
CA MET A 80 -13.01 -11.41 6.94
C MET A 80 -12.65 -10.44 8.07
N ILE A 81 -11.95 -10.91 9.11
CA ILE A 81 -11.45 -10.05 10.19
C ILE A 81 -10.37 -9.11 9.64
N ALA A 82 -9.43 -9.62 8.84
CA ALA A 82 -8.36 -8.81 8.25
C ALA A 82 -8.92 -7.67 7.38
N TRP A 83 -9.91 -7.96 6.53
CA TRP A 83 -10.58 -6.93 5.74
C TRP A 83 -11.34 -5.92 6.59
N THR A 84 -12.00 -6.37 7.66
CA THR A 84 -12.67 -5.46 8.59
C THR A 84 -11.67 -4.52 9.26
N ALA A 85 -10.50 -5.02 9.66
CA ALA A 85 -9.43 -4.19 10.20
C ALA A 85 -8.90 -3.18 9.16
N THR A 86 -8.75 -3.58 7.89
CA THR A 86 -8.38 -2.66 6.80
C THR A 86 -9.40 -1.53 6.63
N LEU A 87 -10.70 -1.86 6.65
CA LEU A 87 -11.76 -0.86 6.52
C LEU A 87 -11.78 0.13 7.70
N LEU A 88 -11.49 -0.35 8.91
CA LEU A 88 -11.36 0.52 10.08
C LEU A 88 -10.12 1.43 9.98
N ALA A 89 -9.00 0.92 9.47
CA ALA A 89 -7.79 1.71 9.25
C ALA A 89 -7.99 2.82 8.21
N MET A 90 -8.82 2.59 7.19
CA MET A 90 -9.14 3.58 6.15
C MET A 90 -9.96 4.78 6.65
N LYS A 91 -10.69 4.66 7.77
CA LYS A 91 -11.56 5.75 8.27
C LYS A 91 -10.81 7.03 8.66
N ASN A 92 -9.55 6.92 9.08
CA ASN A 92 -8.72 8.07 9.49
C ASN A 92 -7.54 8.30 8.53
N TYR A 93 -7.66 7.88 7.27
CA TYR A 93 -6.58 8.01 6.31
C TYR A 93 -6.49 9.45 5.78
N SER A 94 -5.34 10.10 5.99
CA SER A 94 -5.09 11.50 5.63
C SER A 94 -4.96 11.75 4.13
N LEU A 95 -4.62 10.73 3.33
CA LEU A 95 -4.55 10.80 1.86
C LEU A 95 -5.93 10.53 1.27
N THR A 96 -6.80 11.54 1.28
CA THR A 96 -8.02 11.54 0.47
C THR A 96 -7.70 11.89 -0.99
N GLY A 97 -8.56 11.51 -1.94
CA GLY A 97 -8.30 11.75 -3.37
C GLY A 97 -8.12 13.22 -3.76
N GLU A 98 -8.68 14.16 -2.98
CA GLU A 98 -8.44 15.60 -3.15
C GLU A 98 -7.03 16.00 -2.73
N LYS A 99 -6.50 15.40 -1.66
CA LYS A 99 -5.15 15.65 -1.16
C LYS A 99 -4.08 15.10 -2.10
N MET A 100 -4.31 13.96 -2.74
CA MET A 100 -3.39 13.45 -3.78
C MET A 100 -3.26 14.41 -4.97
N LYS A 101 -4.38 15.02 -5.40
CA LYS A 101 -4.36 16.02 -6.49
C LYS A 101 -3.58 17.27 -6.11
N GLU A 102 -3.72 17.74 -4.87
CA GLU A 102 -2.93 18.84 -4.30
C GLU A 102 -1.44 18.52 -4.33
N ILE A 103 -1.05 17.37 -3.76
CA ILE A 103 0.34 16.92 -3.65
C ILE A 103 1.00 16.84 -5.04
N GLN A 104 0.32 16.24 -6.01
CA GLN A 104 0.85 16.09 -7.36
C GLN A 104 1.02 17.44 -8.07
N ALA A 105 0.07 18.36 -7.91
CA ALA A 105 0.15 19.70 -8.49
C ALA A 105 1.30 20.51 -7.90
N VAL A 106 1.49 20.45 -6.57
CA VAL A 106 2.58 21.12 -5.87
C VAL A 106 3.95 20.54 -6.25
N ASN A 107 4.08 19.21 -6.27
CA ASN A 107 5.33 18.55 -6.62
C ASN A 107 5.71 18.80 -8.09
N ALA A 108 4.74 18.86 -9.02
CA ALA A 108 4.99 19.21 -10.41
C ALA A 108 5.56 20.62 -10.55
N CYS A 109 4.94 21.62 -9.91
CA CYS A 109 5.40 23.00 -9.95
C CYS A 109 6.77 23.19 -9.29
N ARG A 110 7.03 22.50 -8.16
CA ARG A 110 8.36 22.51 -7.51
C ARG A 110 9.43 21.96 -8.46
N ARG A 111 9.14 20.87 -9.17
CA ARG A 111 10.06 20.27 -10.14
C ARG A 111 10.34 21.20 -11.33
N ASP A 112 9.31 21.84 -11.86
CA ASP A 112 9.45 22.78 -12.99
C ASP A 112 10.25 24.03 -12.59
N ALA A 113 10.06 24.52 -11.37
CA ALA A 113 10.83 25.64 -10.82
C ALA A 113 12.31 25.31 -10.59
N VAL A 114 12.59 24.10 -10.09
CA VAL A 114 13.98 23.62 -9.95
C VAL A 114 14.64 23.44 -11.31
N ALA A 115 13.90 22.95 -12.32
CA ALA A 115 14.40 22.89 -13.70
C ALA A 115 14.66 24.28 -14.30
N GLY A 116 13.90 25.29 -13.88
CA GLY A 116 14.11 26.71 -14.23
C GLY A 116 15.25 27.40 -13.47
N GLY A 117 15.99 26.68 -12.63
CA GLY A 117 17.17 27.20 -11.91
C GLY A 117 16.92 27.70 -10.49
N MET A 118 15.73 27.47 -9.92
CA MET A 118 15.46 27.76 -8.50
C MET A 118 16.05 26.66 -7.59
N SER A 119 16.55 27.02 -6.40
CA SER A 119 16.96 26.02 -5.42
C SER A 119 15.74 25.23 -4.91
N LEU A 120 15.93 23.96 -4.58
CA LEU A 120 14.84 23.09 -4.09
C LEU A 120 14.26 23.62 -2.76
N GLU A 121 15.09 24.25 -1.93
CA GLU A 121 14.72 24.84 -0.65
C GLU A 121 13.80 26.05 -0.83
N ASP A 122 14.13 26.95 -1.77
CA ASP A 122 13.28 28.10 -2.11
C ASP A 122 11.95 27.66 -2.72
N ALA A 123 11.96 26.60 -3.53
CA ALA A 123 10.77 26.02 -4.13
C ALA A 123 9.83 25.43 -3.07
N MET A 124 10.36 24.76 -2.04
CA MET A 124 9.54 24.22 -0.96
C MET A 124 8.93 25.31 -0.07
N GLN A 125 9.63 26.44 0.14
CA GLN A 125 9.06 27.57 0.86
C GLN A 125 7.97 28.29 0.06
N LYS A 126 8.17 28.44 -1.26
CA LYS A 126 7.28 29.24 -2.12
C LYS A 126 5.97 28.54 -2.46
N TRP A 127 5.98 27.21 -2.59
CA TRP A 127 4.80 26.43 -2.96
C TRP A 127 4.49 25.40 -1.88
N GLN A 128 3.64 25.76 -0.92
CA GLN A 128 3.20 24.89 0.18
C GLN A 128 1.78 24.33 -0.01
N THR A 129 0.92 25.06 -0.73
CA THR A 129 -0.51 24.74 -0.89
C THR A 129 -0.97 24.98 -2.32
N LEU A 130 -2.08 24.36 -2.72
CA LEU A 130 -2.68 24.50 -4.06
C LEU A 130 -2.87 25.97 -4.49
N ASP A 131 -3.21 26.86 -3.55
CA ASP A 131 -3.56 28.26 -3.83
C ASP A 131 -2.36 29.12 -4.29
N GLN A 132 -1.14 28.63 -4.11
CA GLN A 132 0.10 29.36 -4.40
C GLN A 132 0.67 29.03 -5.80
N LEU A 133 0.00 28.18 -6.58
CA LEU A 133 0.48 27.68 -7.87
C LEU A 133 0.23 28.67 -9.02
N PRO A 134 1.26 29.09 -9.78
CA PRO A 134 1.11 29.96 -10.93
C PRO A 134 0.77 29.14 -12.18
N GLY A 135 -0.46 28.62 -12.28
CA GLY A 135 -0.93 27.96 -13.50
C GLY A 135 -2.09 26.98 -13.31
N PRO A 136 -2.76 26.57 -14.41
CA PRO A 136 -3.87 25.63 -14.34
C PRO A 136 -3.40 24.28 -13.78
N VAL A 137 -4.13 23.79 -12.78
CA VAL A 137 -3.89 22.49 -12.13
C VAL A 137 -3.74 21.41 -13.21
N PRO A 138 -2.58 20.72 -13.30
CA PRO A 138 -2.39 19.68 -14.30
C PRO A 138 -3.42 18.57 -14.04
N ARG A 139 -4.39 18.46 -14.95
CA ARG A 139 -5.41 17.40 -14.95
C ARG A 139 -4.68 16.11 -15.29
N GLN A 140 -4.32 15.31 -14.28
CA GLN A 140 -3.52 14.11 -14.48
C GLN A 140 -4.35 13.06 -15.23
N THR A 141 -4.10 12.95 -16.53
CA THR A 141 -4.46 11.83 -17.39
C THR A 141 -3.55 10.63 -17.09
N ASN A 142 -3.67 10.04 -15.89
CA ASN A 142 -2.97 8.81 -15.52
C ASN A 142 -3.79 7.56 -15.87
N PHE A 143 -4.37 7.52 -17.08
CA PHE A 143 -4.97 6.30 -17.64
C PHE A 143 -3.97 5.47 -18.46
N ALA A 144 -2.78 5.99 -18.75
CA ALA A 144 -1.82 5.31 -19.62
C ALA A 144 -0.93 4.25 -18.94
N CYS A 145 -0.86 4.22 -17.60
CA CYS A 145 -0.05 3.23 -16.87
C CYS A 145 -0.86 2.02 -16.36
N PHE A 146 -2.15 1.94 -16.70
CA PHE A 146 -3.04 0.83 -16.30
C PHE A 146 -3.08 -0.31 -17.34
N LEU A 147 -2.38 -0.20 -18.48
CA LEU A 147 -2.53 -1.11 -19.62
C LEU A 147 -1.32 -2.01 -19.92
N LEU A 148 -0.39 -2.18 -18.98
CA LEU A 148 0.80 -3.03 -19.17
C LEU A 148 1.06 -4.04 -18.04
N LEU A 149 0.02 -4.46 -17.33
CA LEU A 149 0.04 -5.65 -16.47
C LEU A 149 -1.25 -6.46 -16.64
#